data_AF-A0A1H4HGW8-F1
#
_entry.id   AF-A0A1H4HGW8-F1
#
_cell.length_a   1.000
_cell.length_b   1.000
_cell.length_c   1.000
_cell.angle_alpha   90.00
_cell.angle_beta   90.00
_cell.angle_gamma   90.00
#
_symmetry.space_group_name_H-M   'P 1'
#
loop_
_entity.id
_entity.type
_entity.pdbx_description
1 polymer ?
#
loop_
_entity_poly.entity_id
_entity_poly.type
_entity_poly.pdbx_seq_one_letter_code
_entity_poly.pdbx_strand_id
1 'polypeptide(L)'
;MAKKKILTEEDDALLAELGIEVEKKEIASHTSREERIITGFQEIEKFVEEKGRLPQHGEDGDIFERLYAVRLDQIRKQEECRNLLKHLDFHNLLEDDFQQIMDTPDNINDDELLAQLGFDGNEENSITKLKHVKSNAEKKAAEEIANRTSCEDFEQFKPLFEAVKNDIDTQYKTTIRFRKDAGFTKTTLKKGQFIIIGGQIAYIAEIGDSFKAPNGEDDARLRVIYDNRTESNILLRSLIRSMYKDETSRFITEPNSGPLFSSENSEYDLESGTIYVLRSLSDYPLVRENRNVVHKIGVTGGDVKKRIANAKYDATFLLADVEIIATYKLANINRSKLEKVIHKFFSAAKLDIEMKDRFGKLVKAQEWFLVPLFIIDEMVGKIKDGTITDYYYDPASVGLNKY
;
A
#
# COMPACT_ATOMS: atom_id res chain seq x y z
N MET A 1 35.33 -7.52 -33.86
CA MET A 1 36.64 -7.88 -34.46
C MET A 1 36.82 -7.08 -35.74
N ALA A 2 37.46 -5.91 -35.67
CA ALA A 2 37.80 -5.13 -36.86
C ALA A 2 39.28 -5.41 -37.20
N LYS A 3 39.53 -6.07 -38.33
CA LYS A 3 40.87 -6.39 -38.82
C LYS A 3 41.60 -5.09 -39.18
N LYS A 4 42.68 -4.78 -38.46
CA LYS A 4 43.69 -3.78 -38.85
C LYS A 4 44.27 -4.21 -40.21
N LYS A 5 44.09 -3.40 -41.26
CA LYS A 5 44.87 -3.52 -42.50
C LYS A 5 46.26 -2.98 -42.19
N ILE A 6 47.26 -3.84 -42.30
CA ILE A 6 48.67 -3.46 -42.24
C ILE A 6 49.07 -3.24 -43.71
N LEU A 7 49.60 -2.05 -44.02
CA LEU A 7 50.12 -1.73 -45.34
C LEU A 7 51.24 -2.73 -45.68
N THR A 8 51.22 -3.28 -46.88
CA THR A 8 52.20 -4.26 -47.35
C THR A 8 53.26 -3.61 -48.21
N GLU A 9 54.44 -4.22 -48.33
CA GLU A 9 55.62 -3.70 -49.08
C GLU A 9 55.31 -3.39 -50.57
N GLU A 10 54.25 -4.00 -51.12
CA GLU A 10 53.74 -3.72 -52.47
C GLU A 10 53.07 -2.33 -52.57
N ASP A 11 52.46 -1.84 -51.49
CA ASP A 11 51.86 -0.50 -51.43
C ASP A 11 52.95 0.60 -51.36
N ASP A 12 54.05 0.32 -50.66
CA ASP A 12 55.21 1.23 -50.57
C ASP A 12 55.99 1.32 -51.89
N ALA A 13 56.05 0.22 -52.65
CA ALA A 13 56.65 0.20 -53.98
C ALA A 13 55.83 1.03 -55.00
N LEU A 14 54.49 0.95 -54.92
CA LEU A 14 53.59 1.76 -55.74
C LEU A 14 53.64 3.26 -55.41
N LEU A 15 53.87 3.62 -54.14
CA LEU A 15 54.04 5.01 -53.71
C LEU A 15 55.35 5.62 -54.19
N ALA A 16 56.44 4.85 -54.23
CA ALA A 16 57.74 5.29 -54.75
C ALA A 16 57.71 5.56 -56.26
N GLU A 17 56.93 4.79 -57.02
CA GLU A 17 56.79 4.95 -58.48
C GLU A 17 55.91 6.17 -58.87
N LEU A 18 55.14 6.70 -57.92
CA LEU A 18 54.31 7.91 -58.08
C LEU A 18 55.02 9.22 -57.69
N GLY A 19 56.29 9.18 -57.23
CA GLY A 19 57.10 10.36 -56.95
C GLY A 19 56.60 11.23 -55.80
N ILE A 20 55.83 10.66 -54.86
CA ILE A 20 55.29 11.38 -53.70
C ILE A 20 56.21 11.14 -52.51
N GLU A 21 57.14 12.07 -52.28
CA GLU A 21 57.86 12.16 -51.01
C GLU A 21 56.87 12.65 -49.93
N VAL A 22 56.37 11.72 -49.11
CA VAL A 22 55.55 12.07 -47.96
C VAL A 22 56.48 12.57 -46.85
N GLU A 23 56.66 13.89 -46.76
CA GLU A 23 57.20 14.53 -45.57
C GLU A 23 56.28 14.20 -44.38
N LYS A 24 56.76 13.31 -43.51
CA LYS A 24 56.15 12.99 -42.23
C LYS A 24 56.18 14.25 -41.36
N LYS A 25 55.11 15.04 -41.36
CA LYS A 25 54.86 15.98 -40.25
C LYS A 25 54.66 15.15 -38.99
N GLU A 26 55.56 15.33 -38.03
CA GLU A 26 55.46 14.72 -36.70
C GLU A 26 54.15 15.16 -36.05
N ILE A 27 53.17 14.26 -36.03
CA ILE A 27 51.98 14.43 -35.21
C ILE A 27 52.43 14.05 -33.81
N ALA A 28 52.75 15.06 -32.99
CA ALA A 28 52.89 14.88 -31.55
C ALA A 28 51.64 14.15 -31.05
N SER A 29 51.83 12.99 -30.42
CA SER A 29 50.76 12.17 -29.89
C SER A 29 50.16 12.86 -28.66
N HIS A 30 49.30 13.84 -28.89
CA HIS A 30 48.60 14.52 -27.81
C HIS A 30 47.68 13.53 -27.10
N THR A 31 47.73 13.54 -25.77
CA THR A 31 46.81 12.70 -25.00
C THR A 31 45.37 13.20 -25.23
N SER A 32 44.37 12.32 -25.10
CA SER A 32 42.95 12.71 -25.22
C SER A 32 42.53 13.86 -24.29
N ARG A 33 43.30 14.12 -23.22
CA ARG A 33 43.15 15.27 -22.33
C ARG A 33 43.70 16.55 -22.97
N GLU A 34 44.86 16.49 -23.60
CA GLU A 34 45.48 17.62 -24.31
C GLU A 34 44.65 18.05 -25.53
N GLU A 35 44.13 17.11 -26.33
CA GLU A 35 43.26 17.44 -27.47
C GLU A 35 41.98 18.19 -27.04
N ARG A 36 41.41 17.83 -25.87
CA ARG A 36 40.26 18.54 -25.30
C ARG A 36 40.63 19.95 -24.83
N ILE A 37 41.81 20.11 -24.24
CA ILE A 37 42.32 21.42 -23.80
C ILE A 37 42.57 22.33 -25.02
N ILE A 38 43.17 21.78 -26.08
CA ILE A 38 43.41 22.48 -27.35
C ILE A 38 42.09 22.90 -28.00
N THR A 39 41.13 21.98 -28.12
CA THR A 39 39.81 22.27 -28.71
C THR A 39 39.08 23.33 -27.89
N GLY A 40 39.11 23.21 -26.56
CA GLY A 40 38.49 24.16 -25.65
C GLY A 40 39.12 25.56 -25.73
N PHE A 41 40.42 25.66 -25.97
CA PHE A 41 41.10 26.95 -26.17
C PHE A 41 40.78 27.57 -27.54
N GLN A 42 40.72 26.77 -28.60
CA GLN A 42 40.32 27.24 -29.94
C GLN A 42 38.88 27.79 -29.96
N GLU A 43 37.97 27.22 -29.17
CA GLU A 43 36.62 27.78 -28.99
C GLU A 43 36.66 29.16 -28.32
N ILE A 44 37.57 29.37 -27.37
CA ILE A 44 37.77 30.66 -26.70
C ILE A 44 38.38 31.67 -27.68
N GLU A 45 39.36 31.28 -28.50
CA GLU A 45 39.93 32.15 -29.53
C GLU A 45 38.87 32.60 -30.56
N LYS A 46 38.05 31.66 -31.06
CA LYS A 46 36.93 32.00 -31.95
C LYS A 46 35.95 32.96 -31.30
N PHE A 47 35.65 32.76 -30.02
CA PHE A 47 34.78 33.67 -29.28
C PHE A 47 35.39 35.09 -29.21
N VAL A 48 36.69 35.20 -28.96
CA VAL A 48 37.40 36.49 -28.92
C VAL A 48 37.47 37.12 -30.32
N GLU A 49 37.65 36.34 -31.39
CA GLU A 49 37.63 36.82 -32.77
C GLU A 49 36.24 37.35 -33.17
N GLU A 50 35.18 36.62 -32.82
CA GLU A 50 33.79 37.00 -33.16
C GLU A 50 33.27 38.19 -32.34
N LYS A 51 33.63 38.28 -31.06
CA LYS A 51 33.10 39.30 -30.13
C LYS A 51 34.08 40.45 -29.86
N GLY A 52 35.35 40.31 -30.25
CA GLY A 52 36.41 41.29 -30.01
C GLY A 52 36.70 41.55 -28.52
N ARG A 53 36.21 40.69 -27.61
CA ARG A 53 36.33 40.85 -26.16
C ARG A 53 36.69 39.53 -25.48
N LEU A 54 37.36 39.64 -24.34
CA LEU A 54 37.61 38.51 -23.45
C LEU A 54 36.30 38.03 -22.80
N PRO A 55 36.13 36.71 -22.61
CA PRO A 55 34.96 36.18 -21.91
C PRO A 55 34.98 36.64 -20.44
N GLN A 56 33.84 37.14 -19.95
CA GLN A 56 33.69 37.69 -18.59
C GLN A 56 32.76 36.83 -17.72
N HIS A 57 32.97 36.87 -16.41
CA HIS A 57 32.07 36.29 -15.42
C HIS A 57 30.91 37.26 -15.15
N GLY A 58 29.70 36.93 -15.61
CA GLY A 58 28.51 37.73 -15.35
C GLY A 58 27.21 36.94 -15.51
N GLU A 59 26.16 37.36 -14.79
CA GLU A 59 24.81 36.79 -14.91
C GLU A 59 24.11 37.20 -16.22
N ASP A 60 24.45 38.38 -16.75
CA ASP A 60 23.89 38.96 -17.98
C ASP A 60 24.50 38.40 -19.29
N GLY A 61 25.52 37.55 -19.19
CA GLY A 61 26.21 36.92 -20.32
C GLY A 61 25.63 35.55 -20.70
N ASP A 62 25.79 35.16 -21.97
CA ASP A 62 25.38 33.84 -22.46
C ASP A 62 26.09 32.72 -21.67
N ILE A 63 25.40 31.59 -21.49
CA ILE A 63 25.90 30.42 -20.72
C ILE A 63 27.29 29.97 -21.22
N PHE A 64 27.54 30.09 -22.52
CA PHE A 64 28.81 29.74 -23.14
C PHE A 64 29.93 30.72 -22.81
N GLU A 65 29.65 32.04 -22.73
CA GLU A 65 30.64 33.05 -22.35
C GLU A 65 31.14 32.81 -20.92
N ARG A 66 30.22 32.46 -20.00
CA ARG A 66 30.58 32.09 -18.62
C ARG A 66 31.45 30.83 -18.58
N LEU A 67 31.13 29.83 -19.40
CA LEU A 67 31.91 28.60 -19.49
C LEU A 67 33.31 28.87 -20.05
N TYR A 68 33.43 29.74 -21.05
CA TYR A 68 34.71 30.15 -21.64
C TYR A 68 35.55 30.97 -20.66
N ALA A 69 34.95 31.85 -19.87
CA ALA A 69 35.65 32.62 -18.83
C ALA A 69 36.27 31.69 -17.76
N VAL A 70 35.48 30.73 -17.25
CA VAL A 70 35.97 29.75 -16.25
C VAL A 70 37.06 28.86 -16.84
N ARG A 71 36.91 28.40 -18.09
CA ARG A 71 37.93 27.59 -18.77
C ARG A 71 39.22 28.37 -18.99
N LEU A 72 39.14 29.63 -19.43
CA LEU A 72 40.31 30.49 -19.63
C LEU A 72 41.06 30.70 -18.31
N ASP A 73 40.35 30.93 -17.21
CA ASP A 73 40.95 31.05 -15.88
C ASP A 73 41.62 29.76 -15.42
N GLN A 74 41.01 28.60 -15.68
CA GLN A 74 41.62 27.31 -15.33
C GLN A 74 42.86 27.01 -16.18
N ILE A 75 42.83 27.32 -17.47
CA ILE A 75 43.98 27.19 -18.38
C ILE A 75 45.10 28.12 -17.93
N ARG A 76 44.77 29.35 -17.53
CA ARG A 76 45.73 30.29 -16.95
C ARG A 76 46.25 29.82 -15.60
N LYS A 77 45.51 29.06 -14.77
CA LYS A 77 46.04 28.55 -13.48
C LYS A 77 47.01 27.38 -13.61
N GLN A 78 46.99 26.61 -14.71
CA GLN A 78 47.83 25.41 -14.88
C GLN A 78 48.99 25.64 -15.84
N GLU A 79 50.23 25.55 -15.34
CA GLU A 79 51.45 25.76 -16.14
C GLU A 79 51.62 24.75 -17.29
N GLU A 80 51.17 23.51 -17.09
CA GLU A 80 51.16 22.46 -18.12
C GLU A 80 50.30 22.87 -19.32
N CYS A 81 49.13 23.49 -19.06
CA CYS A 81 48.22 23.97 -20.11
C CYS A 81 48.80 25.18 -20.83
N ARG A 82 49.46 26.10 -20.11
CA ARG A 82 50.16 27.25 -20.71
C ARG A 82 51.25 26.79 -21.68
N ASN A 83 52.07 25.82 -21.30
CA ASN A 83 53.16 25.33 -22.15
C ASN A 83 52.66 24.59 -23.40
N LEU A 84 51.54 23.88 -23.30
CA LEU A 84 50.90 23.22 -24.45
C LEU A 84 50.25 24.20 -25.43
N LEU A 85 49.66 25.29 -24.91
CA LEU A 85 48.87 26.23 -25.70
C LEU A 85 49.66 27.46 -26.17
N LYS A 86 50.89 27.68 -25.69
CA LYS A 86 51.78 28.77 -26.14
C LYS A 86 51.95 28.87 -27.65
N HIS A 87 51.96 27.74 -28.35
CA HIS A 87 52.12 27.70 -29.81
C HIS A 87 50.81 27.97 -30.58
N LEU A 88 49.68 27.98 -29.88
CA LEU A 88 48.35 28.16 -30.43
C LEU A 88 47.70 29.47 -29.97
N ASP A 89 48.39 30.30 -29.20
CA ASP A 89 47.88 31.56 -28.67
C ASP A 89 48.18 32.71 -29.65
N PHE A 90 47.25 32.96 -30.57
CA PHE A 90 47.40 34.01 -31.58
C PHE A 90 47.04 35.41 -31.05
N HIS A 91 46.27 35.46 -29.96
CA HIS A 91 45.74 36.70 -29.38
C HIS A 91 46.41 37.09 -28.04
N ASN A 92 47.51 36.43 -27.70
CA ASN A 92 48.27 36.60 -26.45
C ASN A 92 47.38 36.54 -25.20
N LEU A 93 46.40 35.64 -25.21
CA LEU A 93 45.40 35.42 -24.16
C LEU A 93 46.01 34.78 -22.90
N LEU A 94 47.23 34.23 -23.00
CA LEU A 94 47.93 33.56 -21.91
C LEU A 94 48.92 34.47 -21.17
N GLU A 95 49.31 35.61 -21.74
CA GLU A 95 50.23 36.57 -21.11
C GLU A 95 49.49 37.69 -20.35
N ASP A 96 50.12 38.17 -19.27
CA ASP A 96 49.51 38.84 -18.12
C ASP A 96 48.80 40.15 -18.41
N ASP A 97 47.53 40.22 -17.99
CA ASP A 97 47.07 41.34 -17.15
C ASP A 97 45.99 40.82 -16.18
N PHE A 98 46.39 39.84 -15.35
CA PHE A 98 45.59 39.37 -14.23
C PHE A 98 45.73 40.41 -13.10
N GLN A 99 45.04 41.55 -13.20
CA GLN A 99 44.67 42.26 -11.99
C GLN A 99 43.72 41.33 -11.23
N GLN A 100 44.24 40.70 -10.16
CA GLN A 100 43.42 40.04 -9.15
C GLN A 100 42.36 41.04 -8.68
N ILE A 101 41.18 40.98 -9.27
CA ILE A 101 40.00 41.60 -8.70
C ILE A 101 39.66 40.75 -7.49
N MET A 102 40.09 41.28 -6.35
CA MET A 102 39.77 40.88 -4.98
C MET A 102 40.33 39.52 -4.56
N ASP A 103 41.52 39.55 -3.95
CA ASP A 103 41.76 38.74 -2.76
C ASP A 103 40.68 39.11 -1.75
N THR A 104 39.62 38.31 -1.67
CA THR A 104 38.84 38.23 -0.44
C THR A 104 39.81 37.71 0.62
N PRO A 105 40.09 38.46 1.70
CA PRO A 105 40.96 37.94 2.75
C PRO A 105 40.37 36.62 3.26
N ASP A 106 41.20 35.58 3.37
CA ASP A 106 40.87 34.23 3.88
C ASP A 106 40.35 34.20 5.33
N ASN A 107 39.92 35.35 5.87
CA ASN A 107 39.50 35.56 7.26
C ASN A 107 38.20 36.38 7.36
N ILE A 108 37.34 36.36 6.34
CA ILE A 108 35.97 36.83 6.51
C ILE A 108 35.15 35.63 6.98
N ASN A 109 34.54 35.78 8.16
CA ASN A 109 33.66 34.77 8.72
C ASN A 109 32.44 34.58 7.78
N ASP A 110 31.95 33.35 7.60
CA ASP A 110 30.84 33.03 6.71
C ASP A 110 29.59 33.89 6.98
N ASP A 111 29.38 34.28 8.25
CA ASP A 111 28.31 35.17 8.69
C ASP A 111 28.46 36.62 8.20
N GLU A 112 29.68 37.13 8.08
CA GLU A 112 29.95 38.48 7.55
C GLU A 112 29.76 38.52 6.02
N LEU A 113 30.16 37.46 5.31
CA LEU A 113 29.91 37.33 3.88
C LEU A 113 28.40 37.27 3.57
N LEU A 114 27.62 36.54 4.39
CA LEU A 114 26.17 36.47 4.25
C LEU A 114 25.49 37.83 4.42
N ALA A 115 25.94 38.63 5.39
CA ALA A 115 25.42 39.98 5.61
C ALA A 115 25.75 40.93 4.44
N GLN A 116 26.98 40.85 3.90
CA GLN A 116 27.42 41.70 2.79
C GLN A 116 26.74 41.36 1.45
N LEU A 117 26.30 40.11 1.27
CA LEU A 117 25.52 39.64 0.12
C LEU A 117 24.02 39.98 0.23
N GLY A 118 23.60 40.70 1.28
CA GLY A 118 22.20 41.10 1.49
C GLY A 118 21.30 39.97 1.98
N PHE A 119 21.89 38.90 2.52
CA PHE A 119 21.16 37.81 3.16
C PHE A 119 20.86 38.16 4.62
N ASP A 120 20.13 39.27 4.84
CA ASP A 120 19.42 39.45 6.11
C ASP A 120 18.46 38.27 6.24
N GLY A 121 18.46 37.58 7.39
CA GLY A 121 17.73 36.34 7.67
C GLY A 121 16.20 36.40 7.58
N ASN A 122 15.66 37.18 6.66
CA ASN A 122 14.28 37.17 6.24
C ASN A 122 13.99 35.86 5.49
N GLU A 123 13.41 34.91 6.22
CA GLU A 123 12.86 33.64 5.72
C GLU A 123 11.81 33.79 4.61
N GLU A 124 11.43 35.03 4.26
CA GLU A 124 10.46 35.32 3.22
C GLU A 124 11.00 35.05 1.82
N ASN A 125 12.32 35.11 1.59
CA ASN A 125 12.92 34.90 0.26
C ASN A 125 13.86 33.68 0.20
N SER A 126 13.63 32.67 1.05
CA SER A 126 14.42 31.45 1.01
C SER A 126 14.16 30.67 -0.29
N ILE A 127 15.23 30.26 -0.98
CA ILE A 127 15.17 29.41 -2.19
C ILE A 127 14.52 28.04 -1.92
N THR A 128 14.39 27.66 -0.65
CA THR A 128 13.68 26.46 -0.20
C THR A 128 12.15 26.61 -0.18
N LYS A 129 11.64 27.85 -0.22
CA LYS A 129 10.20 28.15 -0.29
C LYS A 129 9.80 28.48 -1.73
N LEU A 130 9.24 27.49 -2.42
CA LEU A 130 8.71 27.62 -3.77
C LEU A 130 7.49 28.56 -3.78
N LYS A 131 7.64 29.79 -4.27
CA LYS A 131 6.56 30.81 -4.28
C LYS A 131 5.59 30.70 -5.46
N HIS A 132 6.00 30.15 -6.59
CA HIS A 132 5.20 30.15 -7.83
C HIS A 132 4.71 28.76 -8.26
N VAL A 133 5.03 27.70 -7.51
CA VAL A 133 4.63 26.33 -7.82
C VAL A 133 4.05 25.69 -6.58
N LYS A 134 2.79 25.23 -6.66
CA LYS A 134 2.14 24.47 -5.58
C LYS A 134 3.01 23.27 -5.20
N SER A 135 3.37 23.15 -3.93
CA SER A 135 4.22 22.06 -3.45
C SER A 135 3.54 20.70 -3.69
N ASN A 136 4.33 19.63 -3.83
CA ASN A 136 3.76 18.28 -4.07
C ASN A 136 2.90 17.81 -2.88
N ALA A 137 3.21 18.28 -1.67
CA ALA A 137 2.40 18.07 -0.47
C ALA A 137 1.07 18.83 -0.54
N GLU A 138 1.03 20.07 -1.02
CA GLU A 138 -0.22 20.82 -1.23
C GLU A 138 -1.04 20.29 -2.40
N LYS A 139 -0.42 19.80 -3.49
CA LYS A 139 -1.14 19.12 -4.56
C LYS A 139 -1.81 17.84 -4.05
N LYS A 140 -1.09 17.02 -3.26
CA LYS A 140 -1.66 15.83 -2.62
C LYS A 140 -2.71 16.17 -1.56
N ALA A 141 -2.51 17.22 -0.77
CA ALA A 141 -3.48 17.67 0.23
C ALA A 141 -4.72 18.29 -0.42
N ALA A 142 -4.58 19.00 -1.55
CA ALA A 142 -5.71 19.53 -2.33
C ALA A 142 -6.45 18.45 -3.13
N GLU A 143 -5.79 17.35 -3.50
CA GLU A 143 -6.45 16.13 -3.98
C GLU A 143 -7.12 15.34 -2.84
N GLU A 144 -6.54 15.36 -1.63
CA GLU A 144 -7.06 14.71 -0.42
C GLU A 144 -8.27 15.48 0.17
N ILE A 145 -8.29 16.81 0.01
CA ILE A 145 -9.44 17.69 0.21
C ILE A 145 -10.12 17.85 -1.15
N ALA A 146 -10.59 16.75 -1.74
CA ALA A 146 -11.42 16.81 -2.94
C ALA A 146 -12.62 17.74 -2.65
N ASN A 147 -12.69 18.85 -3.39
CA ASN A 147 -13.72 19.89 -3.27
C ASN A 147 -15.09 19.23 -3.11
N ARG A 148 -15.67 19.36 -1.92
CA ARG A 148 -17.06 19.00 -1.70
C ARG A 148 -17.90 19.98 -2.52
N THR A 149 -18.42 19.52 -3.65
CA THR A 149 -19.31 20.30 -4.50
C THR A 149 -20.75 20.11 -4.04
N SER A 150 -21.61 21.09 -4.33
CA SER A 150 -23.04 20.91 -4.08
C SER A 150 -23.57 19.80 -4.99
N CYS A 151 -24.32 18.85 -4.43
CA CYS A 151 -24.91 17.77 -5.21
C CYS A 151 -26.24 18.24 -5.83
N GLU A 152 -26.32 18.28 -7.16
CA GLU A 152 -27.53 18.70 -7.88
C GLU A 152 -28.64 17.65 -7.80
N ASP A 153 -28.28 16.36 -7.76
CA ASP A 153 -29.21 15.21 -7.74
C ASP A 153 -29.63 14.77 -6.33
N PHE A 154 -29.36 15.57 -5.29
CA PHE A 154 -29.51 15.13 -3.90
C PHE A 154 -30.95 14.67 -3.55
N GLU A 155 -31.97 15.20 -4.23
CA GLU A 155 -33.36 14.81 -4.01
C GLU A 155 -33.61 13.31 -4.21
N GLN A 156 -32.85 12.66 -5.09
CA GLN A 156 -32.95 11.20 -5.33
C GLN A 156 -32.36 10.39 -4.17
N PHE A 157 -31.34 10.93 -3.49
CA PHE A 157 -30.62 10.23 -2.41
C PHE A 157 -31.17 10.56 -1.03
N LYS A 158 -31.87 11.69 -0.88
CA LYS A 158 -32.54 12.11 0.36
C LYS A 158 -33.38 11.00 1.04
N PRO A 159 -34.27 10.27 0.34
CA PRO A 159 -35.04 9.21 0.98
C PRO A 159 -34.16 8.04 1.48
N LEU A 160 -33.02 7.78 0.84
CA LEU A 160 -32.08 6.74 1.26
C LEU A 160 -31.38 7.12 2.58
N PHE A 161 -30.97 8.38 2.72
CA PHE A 161 -30.37 8.87 3.96
C PHE A 161 -31.39 8.91 5.11
N GLU A 162 -32.63 9.31 4.84
CA GLU A 162 -33.72 9.29 5.84
C GLU A 162 -34.05 7.86 6.28
N ALA A 163 -34.13 6.91 5.35
CA ALA A 163 -34.29 5.49 5.67
C ALA A 163 -33.15 4.97 6.54
N VAL A 164 -31.89 5.27 6.21
CA VAL A 164 -30.73 4.86 7.00
C VAL A 164 -30.72 5.49 8.40
N LYS A 165 -31.09 6.77 8.54
CA LYS A 165 -31.20 7.42 9.86
C LYS A 165 -32.28 6.76 10.71
N ASN A 166 -33.46 6.52 10.14
CA ASN A 166 -34.54 5.79 10.81
C ASN A 166 -34.13 4.36 11.19
N ASP A 167 -33.40 3.66 10.31
CA ASP A 167 -32.92 2.31 10.57
C ASP A 167 -31.87 2.25 11.69
N ILE A 168 -31.04 3.28 11.81
CA ILE A 168 -30.06 3.40 12.91
C ILE A 168 -30.80 3.69 14.23
N ASP A 169 -31.78 4.60 14.21
CA ASP A 169 -32.57 4.97 15.39
C ASP A 169 -33.45 3.82 15.89
N THR A 170 -33.98 3.00 14.97
CA THR A 170 -34.75 1.79 15.28
C THR A 170 -33.88 0.56 15.60
N GLN A 171 -32.55 0.71 15.61
CA GLN A 171 -31.57 -0.38 15.79
C GLN A 171 -31.67 -1.51 14.76
N TYR A 172 -32.31 -1.25 13.62
CA TYR A 172 -32.45 -2.19 12.50
C TYR A 172 -31.14 -2.31 11.70
N LYS A 173 -30.39 -1.20 11.56
CA LYS A 173 -29.01 -1.19 11.00
C LYS A 173 -27.99 -1.06 12.12
N THR A 174 -26.91 -1.83 12.05
CA THR A 174 -25.79 -1.71 13.00
C THR A 174 -24.61 -0.96 12.39
N THR A 175 -23.97 -0.10 13.18
CA THR A 175 -22.74 0.58 12.79
C THR A 175 -21.53 -0.15 13.36
N ILE A 176 -20.61 -0.62 12.49
CA ILE A 176 -19.37 -1.29 12.90
C ILE A 176 -18.24 -0.26 12.84
N ARG A 177 -17.46 -0.13 13.93
CA ARG A 177 -16.28 0.76 13.94
C ARG A 177 -15.20 0.23 13.01
N PHE A 178 -14.61 1.14 12.23
CA PHE A 178 -13.44 0.86 11.43
C PHE A 178 -12.24 0.59 12.36
N ARG A 179 -11.63 -0.60 12.28
CA ARG A 179 -10.42 -0.94 13.05
C ARG A 179 -9.19 -0.75 12.18
N LYS A 180 -8.21 0.00 12.70
CA LYS A 180 -6.94 0.35 12.04
C LYS A 180 -6.02 -0.88 11.77
N ASP A 181 -6.37 -2.06 12.27
CA ASP A 181 -5.54 -3.28 12.26
C ASP A 181 -5.58 -4.07 10.94
N ALA A 182 -6.58 -3.85 10.09
CA ALA A 182 -6.53 -4.32 8.71
C ALA A 182 -5.66 -3.32 7.94
N GLY A 183 -4.55 -3.73 7.34
CA GLY A 183 -3.69 -2.81 6.58
C GLY A 183 -4.43 -2.12 5.42
N PHE A 184 -3.84 -1.01 4.93
CA PHE A 184 -4.35 -0.16 3.83
C PHE A 184 -4.81 -0.92 2.57
N THR A 185 -4.35 -2.15 2.38
CA THR A 185 -4.38 -2.87 1.11
C THR A 185 -5.71 -3.56 0.81
N LYS A 186 -6.65 -3.68 1.76
CA LYS A 186 -7.77 -4.60 1.54
C LYS A 186 -9.16 -4.21 2.07
N THR A 187 -9.58 -2.95 1.91
CA THR A 187 -11.00 -2.61 2.12
C THR A 187 -11.71 -2.52 0.76
N THR A 188 -12.39 -3.58 0.33
CA THR A 188 -13.19 -3.55 -0.91
C THR A 188 -14.52 -2.84 -0.63
N LEU A 189 -14.63 -1.58 -1.05
CA LEU A 189 -15.87 -0.81 -1.00
C LEU A 189 -16.79 -1.20 -2.15
N LYS A 190 -18.09 -1.36 -1.88
CA LYS A 190 -19.11 -1.67 -2.89
C LYS A 190 -19.97 -0.45 -3.20
N LYS A 191 -20.48 -0.39 -4.44
CA LYS A 191 -21.49 0.60 -4.85
C LYS A 191 -22.74 0.41 -3.97
N GLY A 192 -23.34 1.50 -3.52
CA GLY A 192 -24.53 1.48 -2.67
C GLY A 192 -24.25 1.37 -1.17
N GLN A 193 -22.98 1.28 -0.75
CA GLN A 193 -22.63 1.13 0.66
C GLN A 193 -22.69 2.47 1.41
N PHE A 194 -23.15 2.42 2.66
CA PHE A 194 -23.18 3.55 3.58
C PHE A 194 -22.02 3.50 4.58
N ILE A 195 -21.37 4.64 4.77
CA ILE A 195 -20.23 4.83 5.65
C ILE A 195 -20.40 6.09 6.47
N ILE A 196 -19.78 6.15 7.63
CA ILE A 196 -19.71 7.33 8.48
C ILE A 196 -18.26 7.79 8.50
N ILE A 197 -18.02 9.03 8.08
CA ILE A 197 -16.71 9.68 8.08
C ILE A 197 -16.86 11.08 8.66
N GLY A 198 -16.07 11.41 9.67
CA GLY A 198 -16.09 12.69 10.39
C GLY A 198 -17.43 12.97 11.05
N GLY A 199 -18.14 11.92 11.50
CA GLY A 199 -19.50 12.02 12.02
C GLY A 199 -20.59 12.32 10.99
N GLN A 200 -20.27 12.36 9.68
CA GLN A 200 -21.23 12.54 8.60
C GLN A 200 -21.50 11.21 7.89
N ILE A 201 -22.75 10.98 7.48
CA ILE A 201 -23.12 9.79 6.70
C ILE A 201 -22.76 10.08 5.23
N ALA A 202 -22.02 9.17 4.63
CA ALA A 202 -21.62 9.16 3.25
C ALA A 202 -22.13 7.91 2.53
N TYR A 203 -22.53 8.07 1.28
CA TYR A 203 -23.09 7.05 0.40
C TYR A 203 -22.25 6.93 -0.86
N ILE A 204 -21.84 5.71 -1.22
CA ILE A 204 -21.06 5.47 -2.44
C ILE A 204 -22.04 5.29 -3.61
N ALA A 205 -22.25 6.34 -4.39
CA ALA A 205 -23.19 6.35 -5.49
C ALA A 205 -22.66 5.62 -6.72
N GLU A 206 -21.37 5.77 -7.03
CA GLU A 206 -20.75 5.19 -8.22
C GLU A 206 -19.28 4.85 -7.98
N ILE A 207 -18.85 3.73 -8.59
CA ILE A 207 -17.45 3.29 -8.65
C ILE A 207 -17.07 3.29 -10.12
N GLY A 208 -16.12 4.14 -10.51
CA GLY A 208 -15.56 4.20 -11.85
C GLY A 208 -14.57 3.07 -12.11
N ASP A 209 -13.93 3.12 -13.28
CA ASP A 209 -13.00 2.07 -13.71
C ASP A 209 -11.79 1.94 -12.77
N SER A 210 -11.41 0.68 -12.50
CA SER A 210 -10.21 0.36 -11.73
C SER A 210 -8.96 0.60 -12.58
N PHE A 211 -8.04 1.40 -12.07
CA PHE A 211 -6.75 1.66 -12.69
C PHE A 211 -5.61 1.33 -11.72
N LYS A 212 -4.43 0.99 -12.26
CA LYS A 212 -3.26 0.72 -11.42
C LYS A 212 -2.60 2.03 -11.01
N ALA A 213 -2.52 2.28 -9.72
CA ALA A 213 -1.79 3.41 -9.16
C ALA A 213 -0.26 3.23 -9.33
N PRO A 214 0.55 4.31 -9.19
CA PRO A 214 2.00 4.26 -9.38
C PRO A 214 2.75 3.27 -8.48
N ASN A 215 2.10 2.79 -7.41
CA ASN A 215 2.62 1.81 -6.47
C ASN A 215 2.18 0.36 -6.78
N GLY A 216 1.53 0.11 -7.92
CA GLY A 216 1.14 -1.22 -8.39
C GLY A 216 -0.16 -1.78 -7.79
N GLU A 217 -0.84 -1.03 -6.92
CA GLU A 217 -2.15 -1.39 -6.36
C GLU A 217 -3.30 -0.84 -7.22
N ASP A 218 -4.44 -1.52 -7.19
CA ASP A 218 -5.65 -1.08 -7.89
C ASP A 218 -6.32 0.08 -7.13
N ASP A 219 -6.69 1.14 -7.85
CA ASP A 219 -7.41 2.30 -7.35
C ASP A 219 -8.59 2.60 -8.29
N ALA A 220 -9.63 3.23 -7.76
CA ALA A 220 -10.83 3.54 -8.53
C ALA A 220 -11.38 4.90 -8.11
N ARG A 221 -12.04 5.59 -9.04
CA ARG A 221 -12.65 6.89 -8.77
C ARG A 221 -14.06 6.70 -8.24
N LEU A 222 -14.38 7.30 -7.09
CA LEU A 222 -15.66 7.14 -6.41
C LEU A 222 -16.44 8.45 -6.40
N ARG A 223 -17.74 8.37 -6.73
CA ARG A 223 -18.70 9.45 -6.44
C ARG A 223 -19.34 9.17 -5.07
N VAL A 224 -18.97 9.98 -4.08
CA VAL A 224 -19.46 9.84 -2.70
C VAL A 224 -20.38 11.01 -2.38
N ILE A 225 -21.59 10.72 -1.91
CA ILE A 225 -22.59 11.72 -1.56
C ILE A 225 -22.69 11.77 -0.03
N TYR A 226 -22.72 12.96 0.55
CA TYR A 226 -22.84 13.19 1.99
C TYR A 226 -24.24 13.66 2.36
N ASP A 227 -24.66 13.40 3.60
CA ASP A 227 -25.97 13.78 4.12
C ASP A 227 -26.20 15.31 4.21
N ASN A 228 -25.12 16.11 4.14
CA ASN A 228 -25.15 17.57 4.10
C ASN A 228 -25.37 18.16 2.69
N ARG A 229 -25.88 17.39 1.73
CA ARG A 229 -26.12 17.78 0.32
C ARG A 229 -24.85 18.07 -0.49
N THR A 230 -23.70 17.61 -0.03
CA THR A 230 -22.45 17.73 -0.79
C THR A 230 -22.06 16.40 -1.40
N GLU A 231 -21.35 16.44 -2.51
CA GLU A 231 -20.72 15.26 -3.10
C GLU A 231 -19.21 15.49 -3.22
N SER A 232 -18.44 14.41 -3.14
CA SER A 232 -17.02 14.40 -3.42
C SER A 232 -16.71 13.34 -4.46
N ASN A 233 -15.78 13.71 -5.35
CA ASN A 233 -15.23 12.81 -6.34
C ASN A 233 -13.82 12.39 -5.88
N ILE A 234 -13.77 11.39 -5.01
CA ILE A 234 -12.57 10.96 -4.28
C ILE A 234 -12.07 9.61 -4.80
N LEU A 235 -10.76 9.38 -4.74
CA LEU A 235 -10.18 8.06 -5.00
C LEU A 235 -10.49 7.08 -3.86
N LEU A 236 -10.67 5.80 -4.20
CA LEU A 236 -10.94 4.73 -3.23
C LEU A 236 -9.88 4.69 -2.14
N ARG A 237 -8.60 4.80 -2.51
CA ARG A 237 -7.51 4.82 -1.51
C ARG A 237 -7.50 6.07 -0.65
N SER A 238 -7.87 7.22 -1.20
CA SER A 238 -7.97 8.46 -0.44
C SER A 238 -9.12 8.41 0.57
N LEU A 239 -10.26 7.81 0.20
CA LEU A 239 -11.39 7.57 1.09
C LEU A 239 -11.00 6.61 2.24
N ILE A 240 -10.31 5.52 1.91
CA ILE A 240 -9.80 4.58 2.90
C ILE A 240 -8.83 5.30 3.85
N ARG A 241 -7.89 6.11 3.33
CA ARG A 241 -6.97 6.91 4.15
C ARG A 241 -7.72 7.87 5.08
N SER A 242 -8.77 8.54 4.62
CA SER A 242 -9.57 9.42 5.47
C SER A 242 -10.28 8.65 6.59
N MET A 243 -10.73 7.42 6.31
CA MET A 243 -11.27 6.53 7.35
C MET A 243 -10.22 6.12 8.39
N TYR A 244 -8.96 5.86 8.02
CA TYR A 244 -7.91 5.59 9.01
C TYR A 244 -7.57 6.82 9.86
N LYS A 245 -7.59 8.01 9.27
CA LYS A 245 -7.28 9.26 9.98
C LYS A 245 -8.35 9.62 11.01
N ASP A 246 -9.61 9.27 10.73
CA ASP A 246 -10.74 9.54 11.59
C ASP A 246 -11.12 8.32 12.45
N GLU A 247 -11.00 8.47 13.77
CA GLU A 247 -11.32 7.42 14.75
C GLU A 247 -12.83 7.18 14.91
N THR A 248 -13.65 8.10 14.41
CA THR A 248 -15.11 7.99 14.45
C THR A 248 -15.68 7.25 13.24
N SER A 249 -14.83 6.80 12.32
CA SER A 249 -15.24 6.14 11.09
C SER A 249 -15.94 4.80 11.36
N ARG A 250 -17.10 4.60 10.72
CA ARG A 250 -17.94 3.41 10.90
C ARG A 250 -18.51 2.97 9.56
N PHE A 251 -18.66 1.66 9.38
CA PHE A 251 -19.49 1.11 8.32
C PHE A 251 -20.93 0.99 8.81
N ILE A 252 -21.89 1.40 7.99
CA ILE A 252 -23.30 1.11 8.22
C ILE A 252 -23.60 -0.18 7.47
N THR A 253 -23.93 -1.23 8.23
CA THR A 253 -24.34 -2.51 7.64
C THR A 253 -25.79 -2.42 7.17
N GLU A 254 -26.10 -3.08 6.05
CA GLU A 254 -27.48 -3.22 5.60
C GLU A 254 -28.29 -4.09 6.57
N PRO A 255 -29.61 -3.85 6.69
CA PRO A 255 -30.43 -4.52 7.65
C PRO A 255 -30.93 -5.83 7.04
N ASN A 256 -30.33 -6.92 7.49
CA ASN A 256 -30.80 -8.30 7.36
C ASN A 256 -30.78 -8.97 5.96
N SER A 257 -30.47 -10.27 6.00
CA SER A 257 -30.85 -11.30 5.02
C SER A 257 -29.92 -11.54 3.82
N GLY A 258 -28.61 -11.49 4.01
CA GLY A 258 -27.83 -12.64 3.54
C GLY A 258 -28.20 -13.83 4.43
N PRO A 259 -28.12 -15.10 3.97
CA PRO A 259 -28.25 -16.23 4.89
C PRO A 259 -27.37 -15.91 6.11
N LEU A 260 -27.75 -16.32 7.32
CA LEU A 260 -26.97 -16.04 8.55
C LEU A 260 -25.47 -16.48 8.45
N PHE A 261 -25.10 -17.10 7.33
CA PHE A 261 -23.83 -17.69 6.97
C PHE A 261 -23.67 -17.59 5.43
N SER A 262 -22.90 -16.63 4.94
CA SER A 262 -22.52 -16.61 3.53
C SER A 262 -21.48 -17.70 3.26
N SER A 263 -21.68 -18.49 2.20
CA SER A 263 -20.74 -19.50 1.70
C SER A 263 -19.50 -18.89 1.02
N GLU A 264 -19.53 -17.59 0.75
CA GLU A 264 -18.42 -16.86 0.14
C GLU A 264 -17.38 -16.51 1.20
N ASN A 265 -16.22 -17.16 1.08
CA ASN A 265 -15.02 -16.81 1.82
C ASN A 265 -14.54 -15.42 1.36
N SER A 266 -15.03 -14.35 1.98
CA SER A 266 -14.37 -13.05 1.90
C SER A 266 -13.11 -13.09 2.77
N GLU A 267 -11.94 -12.79 2.21
CA GLU A 267 -10.65 -12.70 2.94
C GLU A 267 -10.61 -11.60 4.03
N TYR A 268 -11.73 -10.91 4.25
CA TYR A 268 -11.94 -9.92 5.31
C TYR A 268 -12.70 -10.60 6.43
N ASP A 269 -11.93 -11.28 7.27
CA ASP A 269 -12.41 -12.22 8.27
C ASP A 269 -13.20 -11.52 9.39
N LEU A 270 -14.51 -11.41 9.17
CA LEU A 270 -15.50 -11.23 10.22
C LEU A 270 -15.53 -12.54 11.00
N GLU A 271 -14.93 -12.56 12.20
CA GLU A 271 -14.86 -13.71 13.12
C GLU A 271 -15.18 -15.08 12.47
N SER A 272 -14.20 -15.70 11.80
CA SER A 272 -14.36 -17.06 11.29
C SER A 272 -14.72 -18.00 12.43
N GLY A 273 -15.90 -18.61 12.37
CA GLY A 273 -16.35 -19.63 13.30
C GLY A 273 -16.20 -21.00 12.64
N THR A 274 -15.42 -21.88 13.25
CA THR A 274 -15.36 -23.30 12.85
C THR A 274 -16.20 -24.11 13.82
N ILE A 275 -17.26 -24.74 13.32
CA ILE A 275 -17.98 -25.80 14.03
C ILE A 275 -17.14 -27.06 13.89
N TYR A 276 -16.85 -27.71 15.01
CA TYR A 276 -16.16 -29.00 15.03
C TYR A 276 -17.02 -30.05 15.72
N VAL A 277 -17.05 -31.24 15.12
CA VAL A 277 -17.77 -32.41 15.61
C VAL A 277 -16.75 -33.47 16.00
N LEU A 278 -16.79 -33.88 17.27
CA LEU A 278 -15.83 -34.82 17.83
C LEU A 278 -16.50 -36.11 18.29
N ARG A 279 -15.77 -37.20 18.12
CA ARG A 279 -16.05 -38.50 18.75
C ARG A 279 -15.19 -38.66 19.99
N SER A 280 -15.76 -39.12 21.10
CA SER A 280 -14.97 -39.54 22.25
C SER A 280 -14.42 -40.95 22.05
N LEU A 281 -13.17 -41.18 22.46
CA LEU A 281 -12.58 -42.50 22.61
C LEU A 281 -12.67 -43.03 24.05
N SER A 282 -13.49 -42.40 24.90
CA SER A 282 -13.67 -42.82 26.29
C SER A 282 -14.20 -44.27 26.39
N ASP A 283 -13.81 -44.94 27.48
CA ASP A 283 -14.28 -46.28 27.86
C ASP A 283 -15.57 -46.25 28.67
N TYR A 284 -16.17 -45.07 28.86
CA TYR A 284 -17.44 -44.93 29.56
C TYR A 284 -18.54 -45.75 28.86
N PRO A 285 -19.32 -46.61 29.57
CA PRO A 285 -20.23 -47.58 28.94
C PRO A 285 -21.20 -46.98 27.91
N LEU A 286 -21.84 -45.86 28.26
CA LEU A 286 -22.79 -45.14 27.40
C LEU A 286 -22.13 -44.58 26.13
N VAL A 287 -20.86 -44.19 26.19
CA VAL A 287 -20.10 -43.66 25.05
C VAL A 287 -19.60 -44.80 24.18
N ARG A 288 -19.15 -45.90 24.80
CA ARG A 288 -18.60 -47.08 24.12
C ARG A 288 -19.65 -47.80 23.28
N GLU A 289 -20.87 -47.94 23.78
CA GLU A 289 -21.98 -48.57 23.06
C GLU A 289 -22.49 -47.69 21.91
N ASN A 290 -22.41 -46.37 22.05
CA ASN A 290 -23.03 -45.40 21.14
C ASN A 290 -22.02 -44.51 20.40
N ARG A 291 -20.80 -45.00 20.14
CA ARG A 291 -19.69 -44.21 19.55
C ARG A 291 -20.01 -43.52 18.22
N ASN A 292 -20.98 -44.03 17.46
CA ASN A 292 -21.35 -43.50 16.15
C ASN A 292 -22.46 -42.44 16.20
N VAL A 293 -23.08 -42.22 17.35
CA VAL A 293 -24.17 -41.25 17.54
C VAL A 293 -23.90 -40.25 18.67
N VAL A 294 -22.97 -40.56 19.58
CA VAL A 294 -22.52 -39.63 20.61
C VAL A 294 -21.45 -38.70 20.04
N HIS A 295 -21.84 -37.45 19.85
CA HIS A 295 -20.97 -36.42 19.30
C HIS A 295 -20.87 -35.23 20.23
N LYS A 296 -19.65 -34.69 20.35
CA LYS A 296 -19.43 -33.37 20.95
C LYS A 296 -19.41 -32.33 19.84
N ILE A 297 -20.27 -31.33 19.95
CA ILE A 297 -20.37 -30.25 18.97
C ILE A 297 -19.92 -28.96 19.65
N GLY A 298 -18.89 -28.31 19.10
CA GLY A 298 -18.38 -27.06 19.63
C GLY A 298 -18.03 -26.05 18.53
N VAL A 299 -17.84 -24.80 18.95
CA VAL A 299 -17.47 -23.69 18.05
C VAL A 299 -16.14 -23.10 18.49
N THR A 300 -15.21 -22.92 17.56
CA THR A 300 -13.92 -22.25 17.81
C THR A 300 -13.62 -21.23 16.73
N GLY A 301 -12.91 -20.15 17.08
CA GLY A 301 -12.37 -19.20 16.09
C GLY A 301 -10.93 -19.50 15.66
N GLY A 302 -10.25 -20.42 16.35
CA GLY A 302 -8.87 -20.81 16.05
C GLY A 302 -8.78 -22.22 15.48
N ASP A 303 -7.56 -22.73 15.36
CA ASP A 303 -7.31 -24.11 14.92
C ASP A 303 -7.95 -25.12 15.87
N VAL A 304 -8.82 -25.99 15.32
CA VAL A 304 -9.52 -27.06 16.06
C VAL A 304 -8.52 -27.98 16.74
N LYS A 305 -7.39 -28.28 16.09
CA LYS A 305 -6.34 -29.15 16.65
C LYS A 305 -5.77 -28.60 17.96
N LYS A 306 -5.58 -27.28 18.04
CA LYS A 306 -5.11 -26.62 19.27
C LYS A 306 -6.15 -26.66 20.38
N ARG A 307 -7.45 -26.57 20.04
CA ARG A 307 -8.55 -26.64 21.02
C ARG A 307 -8.67 -28.02 21.66
N ILE A 308 -8.42 -29.09 20.92
CA ILE A 308 -8.54 -30.49 21.39
C ILE A 308 -7.24 -31.07 21.97
N ALA A 309 -6.11 -30.37 21.87
CA ALA A 309 -4.79 -30.89 22.26
C ALA A 309 -4.73 -31.39 23.72
N ASN A 310 -5.54 -30.83 24.62
CA ASN A 310 -5.60 -31.20 26.04
C ASN A 310 -6.89 -31.95 26.42
N ALA A 311 -7.62 -32.51 25.45
CA ALA A 311 -8.90 -33.19 25.69
C ALA A 311 -8.80 -34.32 26.74
N LYS A 312 -7.71 -35.09 26.72
CA LYS A 312 -7.44 -36.18 27.67
C LYS A 312 -7.48 -35.75 29.15
N TYR A 313 -7.14 -34.49 29.44
CA TYR A 313 -7.06 -33.98 30.81
C TYR A 313 -8.23 -33.07 31.19
N ASP A 314 -9.20 -32.90 30.30
CA ASP A 314 -10.31 -31.98 30.48
C ASP A 314 -11.62 -32.77 30.68
N ALA A 315 -12.27 -32.53 31.81
CA ALA A 315 -13.53 -33.18 32.15
C ALA A 315 -14.65 -32.87 31.14
N THR A 316 -14.59 -31.75 30.42
CA THR A 316 -15.56 -31.40 29.35
C THR A 316 -15.43 -32.30 28.11
N PHE A 317 -14.31 -33.02 27.97
CA PHE A 317 -14.04 -34.01 26.93
C PHE A 317 -14.07 -35.45 27.47
N LEU A 318 -14.66 -35.66 28.65
CA LEU A 318 -14.81 -36.97 29.29
C LEU A 318 -13.47 -37.64 29.68
N LEU A 319 -12.43 -36.83 29.93
CA LEU A 319 -11.09 -37.29 30.34
C LEU A 319 -10.49 -38.33 29.38
N ALA A 320 -10.80 -38.21 28.08
CA ALA A 320 -10.40 -39.15 27.06
C ALA A 320 -9.93 -38.42 25.79
N ASP A 321 -9.20 -39.15 24.95
CA ASP A 321 -8.83 -38.67 23.63
C ASP A 321 -10.07 -38.54 22.74
N VAL A 322 -10.02 -37.59 21.81
CA VAL A 322 -11.14 -37.28 20.92
C VAL A 322 -10.67 -37.21 19.47
N GLU A 323 -11.53 -37.66 18.57
CA GLU A 323 -11.28 -37.68 17.13
C GLU A 323 -12.17 -36.68 16.42
N ILE A 324 -11.62 -35.96 15.45
CA ILE A 324 -12.37 -35.01 14.61
C ILE A 324 -13.05 -35.79 13.50
N ILE A 325 -14.39 -35.81 13.49
CA ILE A 325 -15.15 -36.48 12.42
C ILE A 325 -15.54 -35.48 11.33
N ALA A 326 -15.94 -34.27 11.71
CA ALA A 326 -16.33 -33.23 10.78
C ALA A 326 -15.90 -31.85 11.27
N THR A 327 -15.59 -30.97 10.31
CA THR A 327 -15.35 -29.55 10.56
C THR A 327 -16.06 -28.71 9.51
N TYR A 328 -16.78 -27.70 9.95
CA TYR A 328 -17.51 -26.78 9.09
C TYR A 328 -17.01 -25.38 9.35
N LYS A 329 -16.34 -24.81 8.34
CA LYS A 329 -15.91 -23.42 8.37
C LYS A 329 -17.08 -22.54 7.97
N LEU A 330 -17.32 -21.51 8.77
CA LEU A 330 -18.35 -20.54 8.52
C LEU A 330 -17.76 -19.13 8.71
N ALA A 331 -18.12 -18.19 7.85
CA ALA A 331 -17.63 -16.81 7.87
C ALA A 331 -18.69 -15.86 8.42
N ASN A 332 -18.25 -14.75 9.02
CA ASN A 332 -19.10 -13.66 9.52
C ASN A 332 -20.06 -14.04 10.65
N ILE A 333 -19.57 -14.75 11.68
CA ILE A 333 -20.45 -15.31 12.71
C ILE A 333 -20.06 -14.93 14.12
N ASN A 334 -21.07 -14.55 14.88
CA ASN A 334 -20.96 -14.43 16.32
C ASN A 334 -20.94 -15.83 16.97
N ARG A 335 -19.75 -16.26 17.38
CA ARG A 335 -19.47 -17.59 17.97
C ARG A 335 -20.38 -17.93 19.15
N SER A 336 -20.60 -16.99 20.07
CA SER A 336 -21.43 -17.18 21.26
C SER A 336 -22.91 -17.33 20.93
N LYS A 337 -23.41 -16.64 19.89
CA LYS A 337 -24.78 -16.83 19.42
C LYS A 337 -24.95 -18.19 18.76
N LEU A 338 -23.99 -18.59 17.93
CA LEU A 338 -24.03 -19.89 17.25
C LEU A 338 -24.07 -21.04 18.26
N GLU A 339 -23.19 -21.02 19.26
CA GLU A 339 -23.17 -22.04 20.33
C GLU A 339 -24.52 -22.16 21.03
N LYS A 340 -25.16 -21.03 21.39
CA LYS A 340 -26.50 -21.03 22.00
C LYS A 340 -27.57 -21.63 21.08
N VAL A 341 -27.50 -21.35 19.77
CA VAL A 341 -28.44 -21.93 18.79
C VAL A 341 -28.25 -23.45 18.71
N ILE A 342 -27.02 -23.93 18.60
CA ILE A 342 -26.69 -25.37 18.58
C ILE A 342 -27.24 -26.05 19.86
N HIS A 343 -26.95 -25.46 21.03
CA HIS A 343 -27.41 -26.00 22.31
C HIS A 343 -28.93 -26.03 22.42
N LYS A 344 -29.62 -25.00 21.93
CA LYS A 344 -31.08 -24.97 21.92
C LYS A 344 -31.66 -25.99 20.95
N PHE A 345 -31.10 -26.08 19.76
CA PHE A 345 -31.56 -26.97 18.69
C PHE A 345 -31.46 -28.45 19.08
N PHE A 346 -30.35 -28.86 19.68
CA PHE A 346 -30.13 -30.23 20.15
C PHE A 346 -30.47 -30.45 21.62
N SER A 347 -31.22 -29.54 22.26
CA SER A 347 -31.60 -29.66 23.67
C SER A 347 -32.34 -30.95 23.99
N ALA A 348 -33.16 -31.46 23.05
CA ALA A 348 -33.92 -32.70 23.20
C ALA A 348 -33.05 -33.97 23.17
N ALA A 349 -31.82 -33.89 22.63
CA ALA A 349 -30.89 -35.03 22.51
C ALA A 349 -29.58 -34.80 23.27
N LYS A 350 -29.59 -33.88 24.24
CA LYS A 350 -28.44 -33.61 25.08
C LYS A 350 -28.20 -34.76 26.04
N LEU A 351 -26.94 -35.18 26.15
CA LEU A 351 -26.49 -36.18 27.12
C LEU A 351 -25.99 -35.48 28.38
N ASP A 352 -26.65 -35.72 29.50
CA ASP A 352 -26.20 -35.24 30.81
C ASP A 352 -25.21 -36.25 31.42
N ILE A 353 -23.92 -36.05 31.12
CA ILE A 353 -22.83 -36.84 31.70
C ILE A 353 -22.16 -36.02 32.80
N GLU A 354 -22.19 -36.55 34.02
CA GLU A 354 -21.50 -35.97 35.18
C GLU A 354 -20.18 -36.73 35.42
N MET A 355 -19.08 -36.00 35.50
CA MET A 355 -17.76 -36.57 35.81
C MET A 355 -17.08 -35.83 36.94
N LYS A 356 -16.26 -36.55 37.71
CA LYS A 356 -15.37 -35.94 38.69
C LYS A 356 -14.09 -35.51 37.96
N ASP A 357 -13.76 -34.23 38.04
CA ASP A 357 -12.47 -33.69 37.59
C ASP A 357 -11.32 -34.28 38.44
N ARG A 358 -10.08 -34.12 37.98
CA ARG A 358 -8.85 -34.57 38.66
C ARG A 358 -8.69 -34.05 40.10
N PHE A 359 -9.41 -32.98 40.44
CA PHE A 359 -9.47 -32.39 41.78
C PHE A 359 -10.69 -32.83 42.61
N GLY A 360 -11.46 -33.81 42.14
CA GLY A 360 -12.66 -34.34 42.81
C GLY A 360 -13.92 -33.49 42.64
N LYS A 361 -13.87 -32.39 41.88
CA LYS A 361 -15.02 -31.52 41.61
C LYS A 361 -15.92 -32.13 40.53
N LEU A 362 -17.24 -32.15 40.76
CA LEU A 362 -18.20 -32.58 39.75
C LEU A 362 -18.31 -31.53 38.63
N VAL A 363 -18.07 -31.96 37.39
CA VAL A 363 -18.17 -31.18 36.16
C VAL A 363 -19.18 -31.87 35.25
N LYS A 364 -20.16 -31.09 34.76
CA LYS A 364 -21.15 -31.56 33.78
C LYS A 364 -20.69 -31.22 32.38
N ALA A 365 -20.59 -32.22 31.50
CA ALA A 365 -20.22 -32.00 30.12
C ALA A 365 -21.46 -31.65 29.29
N GLN A 366 -21.70 -30.35 29.04
CA GLN A 366 -22.97 -29.87 28.46
C GLN A 366 -23.05 -29.91 26.93
N GLU A 367 -21.95 -30.21 26.26
CA GLU A 367 -21.82 -30.12 24.79
C GLU A 367 -21.85 -31.49 24.10
N TRP A 368 -22.36 -32.53 24.78
CA TRP A 368 -22.49 -33.88 24.23
C TRP A 368 -23.93 -34.15 23.83
N PHE A 369 -24.11 -34.65 22.62
CA PHE A 369 -25.42 -34.89 22.02
C PHE A 369 -25.50 -36.28 21.40
N LEU A 370 -26.67 -36.90 21.47
CA LEU A 370 -26.99 -38.17 20.82
C LEU A 370 -27.63 -37.89 19.45
N VAL A 371 -26.80 -37.56 18.47
CA VAL A 371 -27.24 -37.09 17.14
C VAL A 371 -26.35 -37.71 16.06
N PRO A 372 -26.92 -38.36 15.03
CA PRO A 372 -26.16 -38.85 13.87
C PRO A 372 -25.50 -37.71 13.07
N LEU A 373 -24.38 -38.02 12.38
CA LEU A 373 -23.63 -37.02 11.63
C LEU A 373 -24.44 -36.35 10.52
N PHE A 374 -25.32 -37.08 9.82
CA PHE A 374 -26.14 -36.52 8.74
C PHE A 374 -27.12 -35.44 9.22
N ILE A 375 -27.64 -35.56 10.45
CA ILE A 375 -28.49 -34.52 11.06
C ILE A 375 -27.66 -33.27 11.36
N ILE A 376 -26.40 -33.44 11.78
CA ILE A 376 -25.49 -32.32 12.00
C ILE A 376 -25.19 -31.63 10.66
N ASP A 377 -24.97 -32.38 9.57
CA ASP A 377 -24.81 -31.82 8.23
C ASP A 377 -26.04 -31.01 7.79
N GLU A 378 -27.24 -31.56 7.93
CA GLU A 378 -28.49 -30.88 7.58
C GLU A 378 -28.70 -29.62 8.42
N MET A 379 -28.45 -29.71 9.72
CA MET A 379 -28.52 -28.57 10.63
C MET A 379 -27.50 -27.49 10.25
N VAL A 380 -26.27 -27.85 9.91
CA VAL A 380 -25.27 -26.90 9.38
C VAL A 380 -25.72 -26.31 8.05
N GLY A 381 -26.43 -27.06 7.20
CA GLY A 381 -27.08 -26.55 5.99
C GLY A 381 -28.17 -25.51 6.28
N LYS A 382 -29.07 -25.80 7.23
CA LYS A 382 -30.15 -24.88 7.65
C LYS A 382 -29.64 -23.66 8.40
N ILE A 383 -28.59 -23.87 9.19
CA ILE A 383 -27.75 -22.80 9.71
C ILE A 383 -27.34 -22.01 8.49
N LYS A 384 -26.60 -22.59 7.53
CA LYS A 384 -26.10 -21.88 6.37
C LYS A 384 -27.14 -21.02 5.66
N ASP A 385 -28.33 -21.57 5.40
CA ASP A 385 -29.45 -20.89 4.73
C ASP A 385 -30.14 -19.81 5.59
N GLY A 386 -29.82 -19.73 6.88
CA GLY A 386 -30.42 -18.79 7.84
C GLY A 386 -31.82 -19.15 8.31
N THR A 387 -32.29 -20.36 8.02
CA THR A 387 -33.67 -20.82 8.31
C THR A 387 -33.74 -21.73 9.54
N ILE A 388 -32.64 -21.96 10.25
CA ILE A 388 -32.56 -22.88 11.39
C ILE A 388 -33.60 -22.62 12.50
N THR A 389 -34.03 -21.36 12.68
CA THR A 389 -35.04 -21.00 13.69
C THR A 389 -36.42 -21.55 13.41
N ASP A 390 -36.71 -21.90 12.15
CA ASP A 390 -38.00 -22.45 11.74
C ASP A 390 -38.07 -23.96 11.91
N TYR A 391 -36.97 -24.61 12.33
CA TYR A 391 -36.88 -26.05 12.48
C TYR A 391 -36.52 -26.44 13.92
N TYR A 392 -36.94 -27.65 14.30
CA TYR A 392 -36.49 -28.31 15.52
C TYR A 392 -36.04 -29.74 15.21
N TYR A 393 -35.14 -30.26 16.02
CA TYR A 393 -34.73 -31.66 15.94
C TYR A 393 -35.67 -32.54 16.77
N ASP A 394 -36.20 -33.59 16.14
CA ASP A 394 -36.95 -34.64 16.83
C ASP A 394 -36.09 -35.92 16.94
N PRO A 395 -35.66 -36.30 18.16
CA PRO A 395 -34.90 -37.53 18.39
C PRO A 395 -35.66 -38.81 18.04
N ALA A 396 -37.00 -38.80 18.08
CA ALA A 396 -37.82 -39.99 17.83
C ALA A 396 -37.93 -40.31 16.33
N SER A 397 -38.09 -39.29 15.49
CA SER A 397 -38.15 -39.45 14.04
C SER A 397 -36.77 -39.37 13.37
N VAL A 398 -35.73 -39.00 14.12
CA VAL A 398 -34.36 -38.75 13.63
C VAL A 398 -34.39 -37.85 12.38
N GLY A 399 -34.99 -36.67 12.53
CA GLY A 399 -35.20 -35.73 11.42
C GLY A 399 -35.41 -34.29 11.88
N LEU A 400 -35.22 -33.34 10.97
CA LEU A 400 -35.56 -31.93 11.16
C LEU A 400 -37.02 -31.68 10.77
N ASN A 401 -37.84 -31.31 11.74
CA ASN A 401 -39.22 -30.93 11.52
C ASN A 401 -39.35 -29.41 11.56
N LYS A 402 -40.24 -28.85 10.74
CA LYS A 402 -40.55 -27.42 10.79
C LYS A 402 -41.51 -27.17 11.97
N TYR A 403 -41.34 -26.06 12.67
CA TYR A 403 -42.26 -25.61 13.72
C TYR A 403 -43.69 -25.41 13.20
#